data_AF-A0AAU2MLN9-F1
#
_entry.id   AF-A0AAU2MLN9-F1
#
_cell.length_a   1.000
_cell.length_b   1.000
_cell.length_c   1.000
_cell.angle_alpha   90.00
_cell.angle_beta   90.00
_cell.angle_gamma   90.00
#
_symmetry.space_group_name_H-M   'P 1'
#
loop_
_entity.id
_entity.type
_entity.pdbx_description
1 polymer ?
#
loop_
_entity_poly.entity_id
_entity_poly.type
_entity_poly.pdbx_seq_one_letter_code
_entity_poly.pdbx_strand_id
1 'polypeptide(L)'
;MRRRRFITATATTTVALALSIDETPIGGRLSMSDVDRARGRIDRLDAHFSAIGGEPLLTVATAYLGRLTTAADRCTYGPRVEQALHTAIASLCSSAGWAADDAGDLDAAHQWRTTALQRAILGTSHRAQARAWSDLAIHACRGGHHREALRISQTALTSREARQDPRYAALLQSRLAISHAHVGDRPAAARALLAAQAHMIGSTPPSPRQGG
;
A
#
# COMPACT_ATOMS: atom_id res chain seq x y z
N MET A 1 19.25 0.39 -0.38
CA MET A 1 19.58 0.71 -1.78
C MET A 1 19.31 2.20 -1.96
N ARG A 2 20.34 3.06 -1.91
CA ARG A 2 20.17 4.52 -2.03
C ARG A 2 20.02 4.88 -3.52
N ARG A 3 18.85 5.30 -3.97
CA ARG A 3 18.66 5.85 -5.33
C ARG A 3 18.62 7.39 -5.27
N ARG A 4 19.39 8.00 -6.16
CA ARG A 4 19.81 9.43 -6.17
C ARG A 4 18.68 10.38 -6.63
N ARG A 5 18.70 11.60 -6.07
CA ARG A 5 17.91 12.81 -6.42
C ARG A 5 18.19 13.28 -7.85
N PHE A 6 17.15 13.79 -8.54
CA PHE A 6 17.01 15.18 -9.01
C PHE A 6 15.92 15.29 -10.09
N ILE A 7 14.65 15.45 -9.69
CA ILE A 7 13.65 16.25 -10.43
C ILE A 7 12.65 16.82 -9.41
N THR A 8 12.96 17.95 -8.78
CA THR A 8 12.38 18.25 -7.45
C THR A 8 11.10 19.09 -7.46
N ALA A 9 10.91 20.00 -8.42
CA ALA A 9 9.74 20.88 -8.43
C ALA A 9 8.91 20.74 -9.71
N THR A 10 9.55 20.83 -10.88
CA THR A 10 8.88 20.71 -12.17
C THR A 10 8.25 19.33 -12.37
N ALA A 11 8.93 18.23 -12.04
CA ALA A 11 8.31 16.90 -12.12
C ALA A 11 7.09 16.77 -11.20
N THR A 12 7.16 17.31 -9.98
CA THR A 12 6.05 17.27 -9.02
C THR A 12 4.80 17.96 -9.58
N THR A 13 4.97 19.18 -10.10
CA THR A 13 3.87 19.94 -10.72
C THR A 13 3.36 19.26 -12.00
N THR A 14 4.26 18.77 -12.86
CA THR A 14 3.87 18.05 -14.08
C THR A 14 3.10 16.77 -13.77
N VAL A 15 3.50 16.01 -12.75
CA VAL A 15 2.81 14.78 -12.34
C VAL A 15 1.45 15.09 -11.71
N ALA A 16 1.36 16.08 -10.82
CA ALA A 16 0.08 16.47 -10.23
C ALA A 16 -0.95 16.92 -11.29
N LEU A 17 -0.48 17.71 -12.27
CA LEU A 17 -1.28 18.13 -13.43
C LEU A 17 -1.66 16.94 -14.33
N ALA A 18 -0.72 16.05 -14.63
CA ALA A 18 -0.98 14.86 -15.47
C ALA A 18 -1.97 13.88 -14.81
N LEU A 19 -2.00 13.84 -13.49
CA LEU A 19 -2.95 13.04 -12.71
C LEU A 19 -4.30 13.75 -12.54
N SER A 20 -4.39 15.05 -12.84
CA SER A 20 -5.57 15.88 -12.56
C SER A 20 -6.09 15.67 -11.14
N ILE A 21 -5.20 15.65 -10.13
CA ILE A 21 -5.62 15.47 -8.73
C ILE A 21 -6.63 16.55 -8.31
N ASP A 22 -6.59 17.70 -9.00
CA ASP A 22 -7.46 18.83 -8.73
C ASP A 22 -8.92 18.68 -9.16
N GLU A 23 -9.25 17.61 -9.88
CA GLU A 23 -10.61 17.31 -10.30
C GLU A 23 -11.39 16.50 -9.25
N THR A 24 -10.74 16.00 -8.19
CA THR A 24 -11.48 15.30 -7.12
C THR A 24 -12.35 16.30 -6.34
N PRO A 25 -13.69 16.08 -6.26
CA PRO A 25 -14.57 16.98 -5.53
C PRO A 25 -14.18 17.07 -4.04
N ILE A 26 -14.18 18.29 -3.51
CA ILE A 26 -13.90 18.58 -2.07
C ILE A 26 -15.14 19.10 -1.32
N GLY A 27 -16.31 19.03 -1.95
CA GLY A 27 -17.61 19.41 -1.41
C GLY A 27 -18.72 18.95 -2.35
N GLY A 28 -19.96 18.97 -1.86
CA GLY A 28 -21.13 18.48 -2.61
C GLY A 28 -21.30 16.97 -2.49
N ARG A 29 -21.84 16.31 -3.52
CA ARG A 29 -22.10 14.86 -3.51
C ARG A 29 -20.96 14.11 -4.17
N LEU A 30 -20.46 13.05 -3.51
CA LEU A 30 -19.46 12.15 -4.07
C LEU A 30 -20.14 10.87 -4.59
N SER A 31 -19.81 10.48 -5.82
CA SER A 31 -20.29 9.27 -6.47
C SER A 31 -19.21 8.18 -6.54
N MET A 32 -19.61 6.96 -6.86
CA MET A 32 -18.64 5.88 -7.14
C MET A 32 -17.70 6.24 -8.30
N SER A 33 -18.20 6.92 -9.34
CA SER A 33 -17.37 7.37 -10.46
C SER A 33 -16.27 8.34 -10.04
N ASP A 34 -16.48 9.13 -8.99
CA ASP A 34 -15.45 10.02 -8.43
C ASP A 34 -14.36 9.22 -7.71
N VAL A 35 -14.77 8.20 -6.94
CA VAL A 35 -13.86 7.30 -6.24
C VAL A 35 -13.07 6.43 -7.21
N ASP A 36 -13.70 5.94 -8.28
CA ASP A 36 -13.02 5.12 -9.29
C ASP A 36 -12.01 5.96 -10.09
N ARG A 37 -12.34 7.23 -10.39
CA ARG A 37 -11.35 8.19 -10.91
C ARG A 37 -10.20 8.40 -9.94
N ALA A 38 -10.49 8.54 -8.64
CA ALA A 38 -9.44 8.68 -7.62
C ALA A 38 -8.52 7.46 -7.54
N ARG A 39 -9.09 6.25 -7.58
CA ARG A 39 -8.33 5.00 -7.64
C ARG A 39 -7.45 4.92 -8.88
N GLY A 40 -7.97 5.28 -10.05
CA GLY A 40 -7.18 5.32 -11.28
C GLY A 40 -5.99 6.30 -11.19
N ARG A 41 -6.14 7.43 -10.50
CA ARG A 41 -5.03 8.35 -10.23
C ARG A 41 -4.00 7.75 -9.27
N ILE A 42 -4.44 7.08 -8.22
CA ILE A 42 -3.55 6.38 -7.27
C ILE A 42 -2.76 5.28 -7.98
N ASP A 43 -3.41 4.47 -8.82
CA ASP A 43 -2.75 3.40 -9.56
C ASP A 43 -1.68 3.94 -10.53
N ARG A 44 -1.97 5.08 -11.20
CA ARG A 44 -0.98 5.77 -12.03
C ARG A 44 0.17 6.33 -11.19
N LEU A 45 -0.13 6.93 -10.04
CA LEU A 45 0.89 7.43 -9.11
C LEU A 45 1.82 6.28 -8.65
N ASP A 46 1.25 5.13 -8.28
CA ASP A 46 2.00 3.92 -7.92
C ASP A 46 2.85 3.40 -9.08
N ALA A 47 2.32 3.37 -10.30
CA ALA A 47 3.08 2.96 -11.48
C ALA A 47 4.27 3.88 -11.75
N HIS A 48 4.11 5.18 -11.49
CA HIS A 48 5.19 6.17 -11.63
C HIS A 48 6.16 6.21 -10.44
N PHE A 49 5.90 5.50 -9.34
CA PHE A 49 6.77 5.44 -8.15
C PHE A 49 8.23 5.19 -8.53
N SER A 50 8.47 4.21 -9.41
CA SER A 50 9.82 3.81 -9.82
C SER A 50 10.54 4.86 -10.70
N ALA A 51 9.79 5.75 -11.35
CA ALA A 51 10.31 6.74 -12.29
C ALA A 51 10.52 8.13 -11.66
N ILE A 52 9.67 8.51 -10.70
CA ILE A 52 9.66 9.85 -10.09
C ILE A 52 10.64 9.96 -8.92
N GLY A 53 10.86 8.84 -8.21
CA GLY A 53 11.62 8.82 -6.96
C GLY A 53 10.79 9.25 -5.74
N GLY A 54 11.29 8.94 -4.54
CA GLY A 54 10.51 9.02 -3.29
C GLY A 54 10.06 10.43 -2.90
N GLU A 55 10.93 11.43 -2.94
CA GLU A 55 10.59 12.78 -2.43
C GLU A 55 9.55 13.54 -3.27
N PRO A 56 9.65 13.61 -4.61
CA PRO A 56 8.60 14.23 -5.41
C PRO A 56 7.28 13.44 -5.32
N LEU A 57 7.35 12.11 -5.18
CA LEU A 57 6.18 11.28 -4.99
C LEU A 57 5.50 11.55 -3.64
N LEU A 58 6.27 11.69 -2.56
CA LEU A 58 5.75 12.02 -1.24
C LEU A 58 4.97 13.33 -1.31
N THR A 59 5.49 14.33 -2.02
CA THR A 59 4.81 15.63 -2.21
C THR A 59 3.48 15.46 -2.96
N VAL A 60 3.44 14.74 -4.08
CA VAL A 60 2.17 14.51 -4.82
C VAL A 60 1.18 13.68 -4.02
N ALA A 61 1.66 12.63 -3.34
CA ALA A 61 0.82 11.75 -2.54
C ALA A 61 0.19 12.49 -1.35
N THR A 62 0.97 13.30 -0.64
CA THR A 62 0.47 14.09 0.51
C THR A 62 -0.51 15.17 0.08
N ALA A 63 -0.25 15.87 -1.03
CA ALA A 63 -1.21 16.82 -1.60
C ALA A 63 -2.54 16.13 -1.95
N TYR A 64 -2.48 14.95 -2.56
CA TYR A 64 -3.69 14.22 -2.93
C TYR A 64 -4.42 13.62 -1.72
N LEU A 65 -3.70 13.16 -0.70
CA LEU A 65 -4.27 12.76 0.59
C LEU A 65 -5.04 13.90 1.26
N GLY A 66 -4.51 15.13 1.21
CA GLY A 66 -5.21 16.31 1.70
C GLY A 66 -6.55 16.52 1.00
N ARG A 67 -6.59 16.38 -0.33
CA ARG A 67 -7.84 16.46 -1.10
C ARG A 67 -8.82 15.34 -0.79
N LEU A 68 -8.37 14.08 -0.73
CA LEU A 68 -9.26 12.94 -0.44
C LEU A 68 -9.79 12.98 1.00
N THR A 69 -8.99 13.46 1.95
CA THR A 69 -9.44 13.66 3.34
C THR A 69 -10.47 14.78 3.41
N THR A 70 -10.23 15.90 2.72
CA THR A 70 -11.23 16.99 2.62
C THR A 70 -12.53 16.49 1.97
N ALA A 71 -12.44 15.66 0.93
CA ALA A 71 -13.60 15.05 0.30
C ALA A 71 -14.36 14.13 1.25
N ALA A 72 -13.66 13.33 2.07
CA ALA A 72 -14.28 12.50 3.09
C ALA A 72 -15.00 13.34 4.15
N ASP A 73 -14.41 14.46 4.58
CA ASP A 73 -14.96 15.27 5.67
C ASP A 73 -16.12 16.19 5.20
N ARG A 74 -16.13 16.61 3.93
CA ARG A 74 -17.05 17.66 3.43
C ARG A 74 -18.07 17.20 2.41
N CYS A 75 -17.87 16.06 1.75
CA CYS A 75 -18.84 15.57 0.78
C CYS A 75 -19.94 14.74 1.44
N THR A 76 -21.11 14.71 0.81
CA THR A 76 -22.18 13.77 1.14
C THR A 76 -22.08 12.54 0.26
N TYR A 77 -22.22 11.36 0.85
CA TYR A 77 -22.13 10.09 0.15
C TYR A 77 -22.75 8.95 0.96
N GLY A 78 -23.06 7.83 0.30
CA GLY A 78 -23.58 6.63 0.96
C GLY A 78 -22.48 5.65 1.39
N PRO A 79 -22.84 4.60 2.17
CA PRO A 79 -21.87 3.67 2.78
C PRO A 79 -20.92 2.99 1.78
N ARG A 80 -21.41 2.67 0.56
CA ARG A 80 -20.59 2.06 -0.49
C ARG A 80 -19.46 2.99 -0.95
N VAL A 81 -19.75 4.28 -1.09
CA VAL A 81 -18.77 5.28 -1.50
C VAL A 81 -17.78 5.54 -0.37
N GLU A 82 -18.26 5.58 0.88
CA GLU A 82 -17.42 5.72 2.07
C GLU A 82 -16.36 4.60 2.19
N GLN A 83 -16.80 3.35 2.12
CA GLN A 83 -15.90 2.19 2.15
C GLN A 83 -14.87 2.25 1.03
N ALA A 84 -15.33 2.61 -0.18
CA ALA A 84 -14.49 2.70 -1.35
C ALA A 84 -13.46 3.83 -1.24
N LEU A 85 -13.85 4.98 -0.69
CA LEU A 85 -13.01 6.15 -0.45
C LEU A 85 -11.96 5.85 0.61
N HIS A 86 -12.32 5.27 1.75
CA HIS A 86 -11.36 4.87 2.77
C HIS A 86 -10.37 3.82 2.26
N THR A 87 -10.81 2.89 1.42
CA THR A 87 -9.92 1.94 0.75
C THR A 87 -8.93 2.64 -0.20
N ALA A 88 -9.38 3.67 -0.92
CA ALA A 88 -8.52 4.47 -1.79
C ALA A 88 -7.49 5.27 -0.97
N ILE A 89 -7.93 5.95 0.10
CA ILE A 89 -7.04 6.68 1.02
C ILE A 89 -6.01 5.73 1.63
N ALA A 90 -6.42 4.53 2.06
CA ALA A 90 -5.50 3.53 2.60
C ALA A 90 -4.38 3.17 1.62
N SER A 91 -4.74 2.96 0.35
CA SER A 91 -3.78 2.64 -0.71
C SER A 91 -2.79 3.79 -0.93
N LEU A 92 -3.28 5.03 -0.98
CA LEU A 92 -2.44 6.20 -1.14
C LEU A 92 -1.52 6.46 0.08
N CYS A 93 -2.01 6.20 1.30
CA CYS A 93 -1.17 6.24 2.51
C CYS A 93 -0.05 5.21 2.45
N SER A 94 -0.31 3.98 1.98
CA SER A 94 0.75 2.99 1.76
C SER A 94 1.83 3.54 0.81
N SER A 95 1.42 4.16 -0.30
CA SER A 95 2.35 4.77 -1.27
C SER A 95 3.16 5.91 -0.66
N ALA A 96 2.51 6.81 0.10
CA ALA A 96 3.18 7.87 0.85
C ALA A 96 4.17 7.31 1.87
N GLY A 97 3.84 6.19 2.55
CA GLY A 97 4.74 5.52 3.47
C GLY A 97 6.01 4.99 2.81
N TRP A 98 5.88 4.40 1.62
CA TRP A 98 7.05 4.00 0.82
C TRP A 98 7.86 5.20 0.31
N ALA A 99 7.19 6.26 -0.11
CA ALA A 99 7.81 7.49 -0.59
C ALA A 99 8.64 8.19 0.50
N ALA A 100 8.09 8.27 1.72
CA ALA A 100 8.76 8.82 2.90
C ALA A 100 9.98 7.98 3.31
N ASP A 101 9.84 6.66 3.27
CA ASP A 101 10.94 5.72 3.56
C ASP A 101 12.10 5.89 2.57
N ASP A 102 11.79 6.03 1.28
CA ASP A 102 12.78 6.31 0.22
C ASP A 102 13.43 7.70 0.37
N ALA A 103 12.69 8.68 0.89
CA ALA A 103 13.21 10.00 1.24
C ALA A 103 14.06 9.99 2.53
N GLY A 104 14.04 8.90 3.29
CA GLY A 104 14.77 8.73 4.55
C GLY A 104 14.02 9.22 5.80
N ASP A 105 12.75 9.62 5.66
CA ASP A 105 11.90 10.03 6.78
C ASP A 105 11.12 8.82 7.31
N LEU A 106 11.77 8.08 8.22
CA LEU A 106 11.21 6.85 8.79
C LEU A 106 10.01 7.09 9.69
N ASP A 107 9.94 8.25 10.35
CA ASP A 107 8.85 8.62 11.24
C ASP A 107 7.57 8.92 10.44
N ALA A 108 7.69 9.73 9.39
CA ALA A 108 6.58 9.96 8.46
C ALA A 108 6.16 8.65 7.79
N ALA A 109 7.12 7.80 7.40
CA ALA A 109 6.81 6.50 6.82
C ALA A 109 5.99 5.62 7.77
N HIS A 110 6.35 5.57 9.05
CA HIS A 110 5.60 4.84 10.07
C HIS A 110 4.18 5.40 10.27
N GLN A 111 4.06 6.73 10.34
CA GLN A 111 2.77 7.41 10.47
C GLN A 111 1.86 7.07 9.30
N TRP A 112 2.34 7.18 8.06
CA TRP A 112 1.55 6.86 6.87
C TRP A 112 1.12 5.39 6.83
N ARG A 113 1.98 4.46 7.21
CA ARG A 113 1.64 3.02 7.27
C ARG A 113 0.57 2.73 8.33
N THR A 114 0.62 3.41 9.47
CA THR A 114 -0.40 3.31 10.53
C THR A 114 -1.74 3.88 10.06
N THR A 115 -1.72 5.05 9.42
CA THR A 115 -2.93 5.64 8.81
C THR A 115 -3.48 4.75 7.71
N ALA A 116 -2.63 4.10 6.90
CA ALA A 116 -3.06 3.16 5.88
C ALA A 116 -3.86 2.00 6.50
N LEU A 117 -3.37 1.42 7.60
CA LEU A 117 -4.08 0.36 8.32
C LEU A 117 -5.43 0.83 8.86
N GLN A 118 -5.46 1.99 9.53
CA GLN A 118 -6.70 2.58 10.04
C GLN A 118 -7.73 2.79 8.92
N ARG A 119 -7.32 3.39 7.80
CA ARG A 119 -8.20 3.63 6.65
C ARG A 119 -8.63 2.34 5.97
N ALA A 120 -7.78 1.31 5.95
CA ALA A 120 -8.13 -0.01 5.41
C ALA A 120 -9.19 -0.74 6.26
N ILE A 121 -9.14 -0.54 7.59
CA ILE A 121 -10.16 -1.05 8.51
C ILE A 121 -11.49 -0.32 8.28
N LEU A 122 -11.49 1.02 8.24
CA LEU A 122 -12.68 1.82 7.93
C LEU A 122 -13.27 1.49 6.55
N GLY A 123 -12.40 1.22 5.57
CA GLY A 123 -12.80 0.80 4.23
C GLY A 123 -13.26 -0.66 4.13
N THR A 124 -13.17 -1.44 5.21
CA THR A 124 -13.44 -2.89 5.24
C THR A 124 -12.70 -3.68 4.14
N SER A 125 -11.54 -3.17 3.71
CA SER A 125 -10.76 -3.77 2.62
C SER A 125 -9.67 -4.66 3.15
N HIS A 126 -9.94 -5.97 3.18
CA HIS A 126 -8.95 -6.98 3.59
C HIS A 126 -7.67 -6.93 2.76
N ARG A 127 -7.79 -6.61 1.46
CA ARG A 127 -6.66 -6.37 0.57
C ARG A 127 -5.79 -5.20 1.06
N ALA A 128 -6.40 -4.06 1.38
CA ALA A 128 -5.65 -2.90 1.88
C ALA A 128 -5.07 -3.17 3.28
N GLN A 129 -5.78 -3.92 4.13
CA GLN A 129 -5.28 -4.32 5.45
C GLN A 129 -4.05 -5.23 5.33
N ALA A 130 -4.09 -6.25 4.46
CA ALA A 130 -2.94 -7.13 4.22
C ALA A 130 -1.72 -6.36 3.72
N ARG A 131 -1.90 -5.38 2.84
CA ARG A 131 -0.81 -4.49 2.40
C ARG A 131 -0.28 -3.63 3.56
N ALA A 132 -1.14 -2.97 4.32
CA ALA A 132 -0.72 -2.12 5.42
C ALA A 132 0.03 -2.90 6.51
N TRP A 133 -0.43 -4.11 6.86
CA TRP A 133 0.29 -5.00 7.77
C TRP A 133 1.65 -5.43 7.23
N SER A 134 1.73 -5.74 5.93
CA SER A 134 3.00 -6.06 5.26
C SER A 134 3.98 -4.88 5.34
N ASP A 135 3.50 -3.65 5.11
CA ASP A 135 4.31 -2.44 5.17
C ASP A 135 4.82 -2.17 6.61
N LEU A 136 3.97 -2.35 7.63
CA LEU A 136 4.35 -2.24 9.05
C LEU A 136 5.38 -3.30 9.47
N ALA A 137 5.23 -4.55 9.03
CA ALA A 137 6.20 -5.62 9.32
C ALA A 137 7.60 -5.29 8.79
N ILE A 138 7.69 -4.73 7.57
CA ILE A 138 8.98 -4.29 6.99
C ILE A 138 9.57 -3.15 7.81
N HIS A 139 8.75 -2.17 8.18
CA HIS A 139 9.20 -1.03 8.97
C HIS A 139 9.80 -1.50 10.30
N ALA A 140 9.08 -2.35 11.05
CA ALA A 140 9.56 -2.93 12.29
C ALA A 140 10.87 -3.73 12.09
N CYS A 141 10.98 -4.53 11.02
CA CYS A 141 12.22 -5.24 10.70
C CYS A 141 13.40 -4.29 10.46
N ARG A 142 13.18 -3.21 9.70
CA ARG A 142 14.23 -2.20 9.40
C ARG A 142 14.64 -1.39 10.63
N GLY A 143 13.72 -1.14 11.54
CA GLY A 143 13.98 -0.49 12.83
C GLY A 143 14.65 -1.39 13.88
N GLY A 144 14.93 -2.66 13.57
CA GLY A 144 15.50 -3.62 14.54
C GLY A 144 14.46 -4.24 15.49
N HIS A 145 13.18 -3.91 15.36
CA HIS A 145 12.08 -4.42 16.16
C HIS A 145 11.61 -5.81 15.66
N HIS A 146 12.53 -6.77 15.60
CA HIS A 146 12.30 -8.07 14.94
C HIS A 146 11.17 -8.90 15.57
N ARG A 147 11.02 -8.85 16.90
CA ARG A 147 9.91 -9.53 17.61
C ARG A 147 8.55 -8.91 17.28
N GLU A 148 8.51 -7.59 17.13
CA GLU A 148 7.30 -6.89 16.72
C GLU A 148 6.94 -7.24 15.26
N ALA A 149 7.91 -7.22 14.35
CA ALA A 149 7.71 -7.60 12.96
C ALA A 149 7.17 -9.03 12.81
N LEU A 150 7.68 -9.96 13.62
CA LEU A 150 7.17 -11.33 13.69
C LEU A 150 5.72 -11.36 14.14
N ARG A 151 5.38 -10.66 15.23
CA ARG A 151 4.01 -10.60 15.75
C ARG A 151 3.05 -9.98 14.74
N ILE A 152 3.44 -8.88 14.10
CA ILE A 152 2.67 -8.25 13.02
C ILE A 152 2.42 -9.24 11.88
N SER A 153 3.46 -9.93 11.41
CA SER A 153 3.35 -10.89 10.30
C SER A 153 2.42 -12.06 10.65
N GLN A 154 2.47 -12.55 11.89
CA GLN A 154 1.57 -13.59 12.39
C GLN A 154 0.12 -13.09 12.47
N THR A 155 -0.11 -11.88 13.01
CA THR A 155 -1.43 -11.25 13.08
C THR A 155 -2.03 -11.04 11.69
N ALA A 156 -1.24 -10.60 10.71
CA ALA A 156 -1.73 -10.43 9.35
C ALA A 156 -2.29 -11.73 8.76
N LEU A 157 -1.70 -12.88 9.09
CA LEU A 157 -2.11 -14.20 8.64
C LEU A 157 -3.32 -14.79 9.40
N THR A 158 -3.86 -14.10 10.40
CA THR A 158 -5.12 -14.51 11.05
C THR A 158 -6.35 -14.15 10.20
N SER A 159 -6.24 -13.19 9.27
CA SER A 159 -7.32 -12.86 8.33
C SER A 159 -7.56 -14.03 7.38
N ARG A 160 -8.82 -14.49 7.34
CA ARG A 160 -9.23 -15.57 6.44
C ARG A 160 -9.14 -15.14 4.99
N GLU A 161 -9.56 -13.92 4.69
CA GLU A 161 -9.60 -13.32 3.36
C GLU A 161 -8.20 -13.17 2.79
N ALA A 162 -7.25 -12.68 3.61
CA ALA A 162 -5.85 -12.56 3.21
C ALA A 162 -5.21 -13.93 2.92
N ARG A 163 -5.61 -15.00 3.62
CA ARG A 163 -5.15 -16.37 3.36
C ARG A 163 -5.78 -17.00 2.11
N GLN A 164 -6.99 -16.60 1.75
CA GLN A 164 -7.72 -17.14 0.60
C GLN A 164 -7.28 -16.52 -0.72
N ASP A 165 -6.77 -15.28 -0.71
CA ASP A 165 -6.14 -14.67 -1.87
C ASP A 165 -4.67 -15.12 -1.98
N PRO A 166 -4.30 -15.90 -3.01
CA PRO A 166 -2.94 -16.44 -3.14
C PRO A 166 -1.85 -15.36 -3.18
N ARG A 167 -2.15 -14.17 -3.75
CA ARG A 167 -1.17 -13.09 -3.85
C ARG A 167 -0.89 -12.46 -2.48
N TYR A 168 -1.94 -12.26 -1.66
CA TYR A 168 -1.75 -11.74 -0.30
C TYR A 168 -1.16 -12.79 0.63
N ALA A 169 -1.60 -14.03 0.52
CA ALA A 169 -1.01 -15.13 1.28
C ALA A 169 0.50 -15.24 1.00
N ALA A 170 0.93 -15.20 -0.28
CA ALA A 170 2.34 -15.18 -0.64
C ALA A 170 3.10 -13.98 -0.06
N LEU A 171 2.51 -12.77 -0.15
CA LEU A 171 3.12 -11.56 0.39
C LEU A 171 3.32 -11.64 1.91
N LEU A 172 2.29 -12.04 2.66
CA LEU A 172 2.34 -12.11 4.11
C LEU A 172 3.26 -13.24 4.60
N GLN A 173 3.26 -14.38 3.93
CA GLN A 173 4.21 -15.47 4.22
C GLN A 173 5.67 -15.04 3.97
N SER A 174 5.91 -14.22 2.95
CA SER A 174 7.25 -13.64 2.70
C SER A 174 7.68 -12.72 3.84
N ARG A 175 6.77 -11.93 4.43
CA ARG A 175 7.07 -11.10 5.61
C ARG A 175 7.33 -11.94 6.85
N LEU A 176 6.56 -13.01 7.04
CA LEU A 176 6.77 -13.95 8.12
C LEU A 176 8.14 -14.63 8.01
N ALA A 177 8.55 -15.04 6.82
CA ALA A 177 9.86 -15.61 6.56
C ALA A 177 11.02 -14.66 6.93
N ILE A 178 10.94 -13.41 6.47
CA ILE A 178 11.93 -12.37 6.80
C ILE A 178 11.99 -12.18 8.32
N SER A 179 10.84 -12.11 8.98
CA SER A 179 10.77 -11.91 10.43
C SER A 179 11.40 -13.09 11.20
N HIS A 180 11.11 -14.33 10.80
CA HIS A 180 11.76 -15.53 11.36
C HIS A 180 13.27 -15.53 11.18
N ALA A 181 13.75 -15.15 10.00
CA ALA A 181 15.19 -15.07 9.73
C ALA A 181 15.88 -14.05 10.66
N HIS A 182 15.26 -12.89 10.89
CA HIS A 182 15.80 -11.86 11.79
C HIS A 182 15.81 -12.27 13.27
N VAL A 183 14.87 -13.09 13.73
CA VAL A 183 14.90 -13.63 15.11
C VAL A 183 15.75 -14.91 15.25
N GLY A 184 16.40 -15.36 14.17
CA GLY A 184 17.31 -16.52 14.17
C GLY A 184 16.64 -17.88 13.94
N ASP A 185 15.32 -17.93 13.71
CA ASP A 185 14.59 -19.17 13.46
C ASP A 185 14.63 -19.56 11.97
N ARG A 186 15.78 -20.08 11.55
CA ARG A 186 16.00 -20.52 10.16
C ARG A 186 15.00 -21.60 9.70
N PRO A 187 14.66 -22.63 10.51
CA PRO A 187 13.66 -23.62 10.11
C PRO A 187 12.28 -23.01 9.83
N ALA A 188 11.80 -22.10 10.69
CA ALA A 188 10.53 -21.43 10.45
C ALA A 188 10.57 -20.48 9.27
N ALA A 189 11.69 -19.78 9.06
CA ALA A 189 11.88 -18.94 7.88
C ALA A 189 11.77 -19.74 6.59
N ALA A 190 12.44 -20.91 6.52
CA ALA A 190 12.38 -21.80 5.36
C ALA A 190 10.95 -22.31 5.09
N ARG A 191 10.20 -22.72 6.14
CA ARG A 191 8.80 -23.14 5.99
C ARG A 191 7.92 -22.01 5.44
N ALA A 192 8.08 -20.79 5.97
CA ALA A 192 7.31 -19.64 5.51
C ALA A 192 7.65 -19.27 4.05
N LEU A 193 8.92 -19.38 3.62
CA LEU A 193 9.31 -19.19 2.23
C LEU A 193 8.66 -20.22 1.30
N LEU A 194 8.67 -21.50 1.68
CA LEU A 194 8.02 -22.56 0.90
C LEU A 194 6.50 -22.33 0.78
N ALA A 195 5.85 -21.91 1.86
CA ALA A 195 4.44 -21.53 1.83
C ALA A 195 4.19 -20.34 0.89
N ALA A 196 5.05 -19.31 0.92
CA ALA A 196 4.95 -18.17 0.01
C ALA A 196 5.09 -18.59 -1.46
N GLN A 197 6.04 -19.47 -1.76
CA GLN A 197 6.26 -20.01 -3.10
C GLN A 197 5.05 -20.82 -3.60
N ALA A 198 4.47 -21.68 -2.75
CA ALA A 198 3.29 -22.46 -3.10
C ALA A 198 2.11 -21.57 -3.50
N HIS A 199 1.88 -20.49 -2.75
CA HIS A 199 0.84 -19.51 -3.08
C HIS A 199 1.11 -18.75 -4.39
N MET A 200 2.36 -18.41 -4.71
CA MET A 200 2.70 -17.80 -6.00
C MET A 200 2.43 -18.73 -7.18
N ILE A 201 2.82 -20.01 -7.07
CA ILE A 201 2.60 -20.99 -8.13
C ILE A 201 1.10 -21.17 -8.38
N GLY A 202 0.30 -21.28 -7.31
CA GLY A 202 -1.17 -21.34 -7.41
C GLY A 202 -1.85 -20.07 -7.92
N SER A 203 -1.14 -18.93 -7.98
CA SER A 203 -1.65 -17.65 -8.47
C SER A 203 -1.41 -17.40 -9.97
N THR A 204 -0.65 -18.27 -10.63
CA THR A 204 -0.29 -18.13 -12.05
C THR A 204 -1.43 -18.71 -12.90
N PRO A 205 -2.11 -17.93 -13.77
CA PRO A 205 -3.09 -18.49 -14.68
C PRO A 205 -2.41 -19.48 -15.65
N PRO A 206 -3.07 -20.58 -16.05
CA PRO A 206 -2.49 -21.53 -16.99
C PRO A 206 -2.13 -20.81 -18.29
N SER A 207 -0.90 -21.03 -18.80
CA SER A 207 -0.45 -20.46 -20.07
C SER A 207 -1.48 -20.77 -21.18
N PRO A 208 -1.88 -19.80 -22.01
CA PRO A 208 -2.73 -20.09 -23.15
C PRO A 208 -1.98 -21.10 -24.03
N ARG A 209 -2.60 -22.28 -24.23
CA ARG A 209 -2.10 -23.28 -25.18
C ARG A 209 -2.01 -22.59 -26.53
N GLN A 210 -0.80 -22.41 -27.05
CA GLN A 210 -0.63 -22.08 -28.45
C GLN A 210 -1.10 -23.30 -29.22
N GLY A 211 -2.30 -23.21 -29.81
CA GLY A 211 -2.79 -24.21 -30.75
C GLY A 211 -1.91 -24.17 -31.99
N GLY A 212 -1.34 -25.33 -32.33
CA GLY A 212 -0.70 -25.56 -33.63
C GLY A 212 -1.70 -25.82 -34.73
#